data_AF-A0A2N5DCL3-F1
#
_entry.id   AF-A0A2N5DCL3-F1
#
_cell.length_a   1.000
_cell.length_b   1.000
_cell.length_c   1.000
_cell.angle_alpha   90.00
_cell.angle_beta   90.00
_cell.angle_gamma   90.00
#
_symmetry.space_group_name_H-M   'P 1'
#
loop_
_entity.id
_entity.type
_entity.pdbx_description
1 polymer ?
#
loop_
_entity_poly.entity_id
_entity_poly.type
_entity_poly.pdbx_seq_one_letter_code
_entity_poly.pdbx_strand_id
1 'polypeptide(L)'
;MSPENHSFRTVRASSAARALNVIGDRWTLLALYAAFRGVSRFDGFVAHTGMARSLLTDRLGRLEGAGILERRPYQQRPVRHGYHLTAKGLDLFAAALMILRWDQKRGDAPVDASGDPAHRVMHRTCGCELVAQLTCKACGEAVTARNTTVAPGPGAGLDPAPGPRAQRRSIVEGEGGIPPVAERAIAVLGDRWTSHLVAAAFYGLRRFADLQAELGAASNILSDRLARLTALGVLDRVRYQERPERWEYRLTDEGRELFPLLVTLMAWGDRWLAGPQGAPEVLTHGPCGQPLEAVVRCAVCGGVVGPETTVLV
;
A
#
# COMPACT_ATOMS: atom_id res chain seq x y z
N MET A 1 16.60 -10.19 -38.39
CA MET A 1 15.96 -9.51 -37.23
C MET A 1 15.49 -10.60 -36.29
N SER A 2 16.30 -10.94 -35.28
CA SER A 2 15.89 -11.92 -34.26
C SER A 2 14.85 -11.30 -33.34
N PRO A 3 13.81 -12.05 -32.94
CA PRO A 3 12.83 -11.56 -31.97
C PRO A 3 13.53 -11.38 -30.62
N GLU A 4 13.31 -10.21 -30.00
CA GLU A 4 13.80 -9.88 -28.66
C GLU A 4 13.24 -10.89 -27.65
N ASN A 5 14.10 -11.83 -27.23
CA ASN A 5 13.81 -12.82 -26.21
C ASN A 5 13.70 -12.14 -24.84
N HIS A 6 12.57 -11.50 -24.57
CA HIS A 6 12.19 -11.07 -23.24
C HIS A 6 11.90 -12.33 -22.42
N SER A 7 12.94 -12.91 -21.82
CA SER A 7 12.76 -13.91 -20.77
C SER A 7 11.80 -13.32 -19.74
N PHE A 8 10.56 -13.81 -19.72
CA PHE A 8 9.59 -13.45 -18.70
C PHE A 8 10.11 -13.99 -17.38
N ARG A 9 10.86 -13.16 -16.66
CA ARG A 9 11.22 -13.46 -15.27
C ARG A 9 9.92 -13.71 -14.51
N THR A 10 9.95 -14.68 -13.62
CA THR A 10 8.85 -15.01 -12.71
C THR A 10 9.28 -14.72 -11.29
N VAL A 11 8.33 -14.33 -10.44
CA VAL A 11 8.53 -14.08 -9.01
C VAL A 11 7.49 -14.88 -8.23
N ARG A 12 7.70 -15.10 -6.93
CA ARG A 12 6.71 -15.79 -6.11
C ARG A 12 5.36 -15.07 -6.18
N ALA A 13 4.29 -15.84 -6.37
CA ALA A 13 2.95 -15.29 -6.37
C ALA A 13 2.63 -14.67 -5.00
N SER A 14 2.15 -13.43 -4.99
CA SER A 14 1.79 -12.73 -3.76
C SER A 14 0.63 -11.77 -3.98
N SER A 15 -0.39 -11.86 -3.13
CA SER A 15 -1.57 -11.01 -3.24
C SER A 15 -1.28 -9.55 -2.91
N ALA A 16 -0.39 -9.31 -1.95
CA ALA A 16 0.13 -7.97 -1.69
C ALA A 16 0.87 -7.42 -2.91
N ALA A 17 1.75 -8.21 -3.53
CA ALA A 17 2.50 -7.82 -4.72
C ALA A 17 1.56 -7.46 -5.89
N ARG A 18 0.52 -8.29 -6.13
CA ARG A 18 -0.53 -8.02 -7.12
C ARG A 18 -1.25 -6.70 -6.83
N ALA A 19 -1.62 -6.45 -5.57
CA ALA A 19 -2.26 -5.20 -5.17
C ALA A 19 -1.38 -3.97 -5.40
N LEU A 20 -0.13 -4.04 -4.96
CA LEU A 20 0.87 -2.98 -5.14
C LEU A 20 1.21 -2.72 -6.60
N ASN A 21 1.10 -3.72 -7.48
CA ASN A 21 1.25 -3.50 -8.91
C ASN A 21 0.13 -2.63 -9.51
N VAL A 22 -1.04 -2.56 -8.86
CA VAL A 22 -2.17 -1.73 -9.26
C VAL A 22 -2.11 -0.34 -8.63
N ILE A 23 -1.80 -0.24 -7.33
CA ILE A 23 -1.94 1.02 -6.58
C ILE A 23 -0.63 1.62 -6.05
N GLY A 24 0.47 0.88 -6.12
CA GLY A 24 1.73 1.17 -5.43
C GLY A 24 2.60 2.25 -6.10
N ASP A 25 1.98 3.22 -6.78
CA ASP A 25 2.68 4.43 -7.22
C ASP A 25 2.12 5.66 -6.52
N ARG A 26 3.02 6.60 -6.22
CA ARG A 26 2.74 7.83 -5.46
C ARG A 26 1.47 8.55 -5.93
N TRP A 27 1.32 8.75 -7.23
CA TRP A 27 0.21 9.53 -7.79
C TRP A 27 -1.11 8.78 -7.72
N THR A 28 -1.09 7.46 -7.84
CA THR A 28 -2.28 6.63 -7.62
C THR A 28 -2.73 6.68 -6.16
N LEU A 29 -1.80 6.62 -5.20
CA LEU A 29 -2.13 6.79 -3.77
C LEU A 29 -2.77 8.15 -3.48
N LEU A 30 -2.24 9.23 -4.08
CA LEU A 30 -2.81 10.59 -3.94
C LEU A 30 -4.20 10.71 -4.59
N ALA A 31 -4.41 10.11 -5.77
CA ALA A 31 -5.71 10.07 -6.41
C ALA A 31 -6.73 9.31 -5.54
N LEU A 32 -6.36 8.14 -5.00
CA LEU A 32 -7.23 7.37 -4.11
C LEU A 32 -7.54 8.14 -2.84
N TYR A 33 -6.54 8.80 -2.24
CA TYR A 33 -6.74 9.64 -1.07
C TYR A 33 -7.76 10.76 -1.33
N ALA A 34 -7.62 11.48 -2.45
CA ALA A 34 -8.59 12.49 -2.86
C ALA A 34 -10.00 11.89 -3.06
N ALA A 35 -10.10 10.72 -3.69
CA ALA A 35 -11.37 10.03 -3.89
C ALA A 35 -12.05 9.64 -2.57
N PHE A 36 -11.28 9.16 -1.58
CA PHE A 36 -11.79 8.86 -0.23
C PHE A 36 -12.25 10.09 0.54
N ARG A 37 -11.73 11.28 0.22
CA ARG A 37 -12.26 12.57 0.71
C ARG A 37 -13.51 13.04 -0.03
N GLY A 38 -14.04 12.25 -0.96
CA GLY A 38 -15.24 12.58 -1.74
C GLY A 38 -14.96 13.44 -2.98
N VAL A 39 -13.68 13.66 -3.33
CA VAL A 39 -13.34 14.33 -4.60
C VAL A 39 -13.75 13.41 -5.74
N SER A 40 -14.63 13.90 -6.61
CA SER A 40 -15.16 13.14 -7.74
C SER A 40 -14.98 13.85 -9.08
N ARG A 41 -14.69 15.14 -9.10
CA ARG A 41 -14.51 15.93 -10.34
C ARG A 41 -13.05 16.08 -10.70
N PHE A 42 -12.73 16.06 -12.00
CA PHE A 42 -11.36 16.16 -12.50
C PHE A 42 -10.62 17.39 -11.94
N ASP A 43 -11.21 18.57 -12.03
CA ASP A 43 -10.57 19.80 -11.51
C ASP A 43 -10.41 19.77 -9.99
N GLY A 44 -11.28 19.05 -9.28
CA GLY A 44 -11.13 18.79 -7.84
C GLY A 44 -9.92 17.91 -7.55
N PHE A 45 -9.66 16.87 -8.35
CA PHE A 45 -8.46 16.06 -8.21
C PHE A 45 -7.19 16.87 -8.49
N VAL A 46 -7.18 17.72 -9.53
CA VAL A 46 -6.05 18.62 -9.80
C VAL A 46 -5.79 19.52 -8.60
N ALA A 47 -6.83 20.19 -8.08
CA ALA A 47 -6.71 21.07 -6.94
C ALA A 47 -6.24 20.35 -5.66
N HIS A 48 -6.69 19.12 -5.44
CA HIS A 48 -6.35 18.36 -4.23
C HIS A 48 -4.97 17.70 -4.28
N THR A 49 -4.49 17.34 -5.47
CA THR A 49 -3.27 16.53 -5.63
C THR A 49 -2.08 17.29 -6.22
N GLY A 50 -2.30 18.46 -6.84
CA GLY A 50 -1.28 19.21 -7.54
C GLY A 50 -0.76 18.53 -8.82
N MET A 51 -1.41 17.46 -9.28
CA MET A 51 -0.97 16.71 -10.46
C MET A 51 -1.16 17.52 -11.75
N ALA A 52 -0.16 17.45 -12.63
CA ALA A 52 -0.32 17.85 -14.02
C ALA A 52 -1.51 17.10 -14.67
N ARG A 53 -2.31 17.80 -15.47
CA ARG A 53 -3.56 17.25 -16.06
C ARG A 53 -3.35 15.98 -16.88
N SER A 54 -2.25 15.90 -17.63
CA SER A 54 -1.91 14.72 -18.44
C SER A 54 -1.60 13.50 -17.58
N LEU A 55 -0.86 13.69 -16.48
CA LEU A 55 -0.55 12.64 -15.51
C LEU A 55 -1.81 12.17 -14.78
N LEU A 56 -2.67 13.09 -14.35
CA LEU A 56 -3.94 12.76 -13.72
C LEU A 56 -4.85 11.96 -14.66
N THR A 57 -4.93 12.34 -15.95
CA THR A 57 -5.67 11.58 -16.96
C THR A 57 -5.19 10.14 -17.06
N ASP A 58 -3.88 9.90 -17.13
CA ASP A 58 -3.31 8.54 -17.16
C ASP A 58 -3.66 7.75 -15.89
N ARG A 59 -3.54 8.38 -14.70
CA ARG A 59 -3.84 7.68 -13.43
C ARG A 59 -5.31 7.35 -13.24
N LEU A 60 -6.21 8.29 -13.52
CA LEU A 60 -7.65 8.04 -13.46
C LEU A 60 -8.06 6.97 -14.47
N GLY A 61 -7.49 6.99 -15.69
CA GLY A 61 -7.73 5.96 -16.69
C GLY A 61 -7.26 4.56 -16.27
N ARG A 62 -6.11 4.45 -15.58
CA ARG A 62 -5.64 3.17 -15.01
C ARG A 62 -6.54 2.66 -13.89
N LEU A 63 -6.97 3.54 -12.99
CA LEU A 63 -7.89 3.19 -11.92
C LEU A 63 -9.26 2.76 -12.46
N GLU A 64 -9.74 3.42 -13.51
CA GLU A 64 -10.96 3.02 -14.24
C GLU A 64 -10.78 1.65 -14.93
N GLY A 65 -9.69 1.46 -15.66
CA GLY A 65 -9.37 0.18 -16.31
C GLY A 65 -9.17 -0.98 -15.33
N ALA A 66 -8.72 -0.69 -14.10
CA ALA A 66 -8.62 -1.67 -13.02
C ALA A 66 -9.95 -1.94 -12.29
N GLY A 67 -11.02 -1.21 -12.64
CA GLY A 67 -12.34 -1.28 -12.00
C GLY A 67 -12.37 -0.71 -10.58
N ILE A 68 -11.39 0.12 -10.21
CA ILE A 68 -11.31 0.78 -8.90
C ILE A 68 -12.19 2.04 -8.89
N LEU A 69 -12.18 2.77 -10.01
CA LEU A 69 -13.07 3.90 -10.25
C LEU A 69 -14.03 3.57 -11.38
N GLU A 70 -15.16 4.25 -11.40
CA GLU A 70 -16.07 4.29 -12.55
C GLU A 70 -16.50 5.72 -12.85
N ARG A 71 -16.82 5.99 -14.12
CA ARG A 71 -17.33 7.29 -14.55
C ARG A 71 -18.85 7.32 -14.42
N ARG A 72 -19.37 8.29 -13.65
CA ARG A 72 -20.80 8.56 -13.55
C ARG A 72 -21.12 9.98 -14.05
N PRO A 73 -22.15 10.17 -14.89
CA PRO A 73 -22.57 11.51 -15.30
C PRO A 73 -23.18 12.26 -14.10
N TYR A 74 -22.69 13.47 -13.82
CA TYR A 74 -23.29 14.36 -12.80
C TYR A 74 -24.02 15.55 -13.42
N GLN A 75 -23.83 15.79 -14.71
CA GLN A 75 -24.47 16.85 -15.49
C GLN A 75 -24.79 16.27 -16.86
N GLN A 76 -25.97 16.59 -17.42
CA GLN A 76 -26.43 16.06 -18.70
C GLN A 76 -26.22 17.03 -19.88
N ARG A 77 -26.10 18.35 -19.63
CA ARG A 77 -25.97 19.36 -20.70
C ARG A 77 -24.99 20.49 -20.32
N PRO A 78 -23.75 20.50 -20.88
CA PRO A 78 -23.08 19.37 -21.56
C PRO A 78 -22.90 18.18 -20.61
N VAL A 79 -22.78 16.96 -21.15
CA VAL A 79 -22.54 15.77 -20.32
C VAL A 79 -21.17 15.88 -19.65
N ARG A 80 -21.14 15.85 -18.31
CA ARG A 80 -19.90 15.83 -17.53
C ARG A 80 -19.90 14.63 -16.60
N HIS A 81 -18.75 13.96 -16.54
CA HIS A 81 -18.56 12.78 -15.71
C HIS A 81 -17.74 13.11 -14.48
N GLY A 82 -18.09 12.50 -13.36
CA GLY A 82 -17.27 12.37 -12.17
C GLY A 82 -16.71 10.95 -12.08
N TYR A 83 -15.65 10.79 -11.31
CA TYR A 83 -15.02 9.53 -10.97
C TYR A 83 -15.45 9.12 -9.58
N HIS A 84 -15.98 7.90 -9.45
CA HIS A 84 -16.53 7.37 -8.21
C HIS A 84 -15.89 6.04 -7.88
N LEU A 85 -15.60 5.79 -6.59
CA LEU A 85 -15.09 4.51 -6.13
C LEU A 85 -16.16 3.43 -6.33
N THR A 86 -15.75 2.31 -6.92
CA THR A 86 -16.55 1.08 -6.99
C THR A 86 -16.45 0.33 -5.65
N ALA A 87 -17.15 -0.80 -5.51
CA ALA A 87 -16.94 -1.70 -4.36
C ALA A 87 -15.46 -2.14 -4.25
N LYS A 88 -14.81 -2.45 -5.38
CA LYS A 88 -13.38 -2.80 -5.43
C LYS A 88 -12.49 -1.65 -4.96
N GLY A 89 -12.84 -0.41 -5.31
CA GLY A 89 -12.13 0.77 -4.82
C GLY A 89 -12.36 1.08 -3.35
N LEU A 90 -13.59 0.92 -2.86
CA LEU A 90 -13.94 1.16 -1.45
C LEU A 90 -13.23 0.18 -0.50
N ASP A 91 -13.03 -1.08 -0.91
CA ASP A 91 -12.29 -2.06 -0.09
C ASP A 91 -10.82 -1.67 0.15
N LEU A 92 -10.24 -0.76 -0.65
CA LEU A 92 -8.89 -0.22 -0.40
C LEU A 92 -8.84 0.74 0.80
N PHE A 93 -9.99 1.14 1.34
CA PHE A 93 -10.06 2.08 2.47
C PHE A 93 -9.36 1.54 3.72
N ALA A 94 -9.42 0.22 3.96
CA ALA A 94 -8.69 -0.40 5.06
C ALA A 94 -7.17 -0.19 4.94
N ALA A 95 -6.62 -0.35 3.73
CA ALA A 95 -5.21 -0.09 3.47
C ALA A 95 -4.86 1.40 3.64
N ALA A 96 -5.73 2.31 3.18
CA ALA A 96 -5.55 3.74 3.37
C ALA A 96 -5.49 4.13 4.87
N LEU A 97 -6.34 3.53 5.72
CA LEU A 97 -6.28 3.74 7.16
C LEU A 97 -4.97 3.22 7.77
N MET A 98 -4.44 2.09 7.29
CA MET A 98 -3.17 1.56 7.79
C MET A 98 -1.98 2.45 7.38
N ILE A 99 -2.03 3.08 6.21
CA ILE A 99 -1.07 4.11 5.78
C ILE A 99 -1.09 5.30 6.75
N LEU A 100 -2.28 5.86 7.02
CA LEU A 100 -2.44 7.00 7.92
C LEU A 100 -2.00 6.67 9.36
N ARG A 101 -2.40 5.50 9.87
CA ARG A 101 -1.98 5.01 11.19
C ARG A 101 -0.45 4.93 11.31
N TRP A 102 0.23 4.40 10.29
CA TRP A 102 1.68 4.26 10.30
C TRP A 102 2.41 5.61 10.28
N ASP A 103 1.86 6.57 9.52
CA ASP A 103 2.35 7.95 9.47
C ASP A 103 2.21 8.63 10.84
N GLN A 104 1.03 8.54 11.47
CA GLN A 104 0.70 9.15 12.77
C GLN A 104 1.53 8.59 13.95
N LYS A 105 1.88 7.29 13.94
CA LYS A 105 2.48 6.61 15.11
C LYS A 105 3.83 7.18 15.55
N ARG A 106 4.60 7.80 14.65
CA ARG A 106 5.94 8.31 14.96
C ARG A 106 5.92 9.65 15.71
N GLY A 107 4.79 10.36 15.68
CA GLY A 107 4.60 11.63 16.40
C GLY A 107 5.25 12.85 15.73
N ASP A 108 5.83 12.69 14.54
CA ASP A 108 6.40 13.77 13.71
C ASP A 108 5.52 14.07 12.47
N ALA A 109 4.26 13.64 12.50
CA ALA A 109 3.32 13.90 11.42
C ALA A 109 3.23 15.41 11.16
N PRO A 110 3.30 15.85 9.88
CA PRO A 110 3.25 17.25 9.56
C PRO A 110 1.96 17.86 10.11
N VAL A 111 2.13 18.94 10.86
CA VAL A 111 1.04 19.74 11.38
C VAL A 111 0.70 20.84 10.39
N ASP A 112 -0.57 21.23 10.33
CA ASP A 112 -0.97 22.40 9.59
C ASP A 112 -0.44 23.68 10.24
N ALA A 113 -0.73 24.84 9.64
CA ALA A 113 -0.31 26.14 10.17
C ALA A 113 -0.86 26.44 11.60
N SER A 114 -1.83 25.67 12.08
CA SER A 114 -2.45 25.78 13.40
C SER A 114 -1.82 24.84 14.43
N GLY A 115 -0.89 23.95 14.02
CA GLY A 115 -0.30 22.93 14.89
C GLY A 115 -1.15 21.66 15.01
N ASP A 116 -2.24 21.53 14.26
CA ASP A 116 -3.09 20.34 14.24
C ASP A 116 -2.50 19.29 13.26
N PRO A 117 -2.60 17.97 13.55
CA PRO A 117 -2.20 16.95 12.59
C PRO A 117 -2.91 17.20 11.26
N ALA A 118 -2.17 17.18 10.14
CA ALA A 118 -2.70 17.58 8.84
C ALA A 118 -4.00 16.85 8.45
N HIS A 119 -4.24 15.65 8.99
CA HIS A 119 -5.46 14.87 8.78
C HIS A 119 -5.90 14.14 10.04
N ARG A 120 -7.06 14.53 10.56
CA ARG A 120 -7.74 13.79 11.63
C ARG A 120 -8.77 12.87 11.00
N VAL A 121 -8.78 11.62 11.46
CA VAL A 121 -9.79 10.66 11.02
C VAL A 121 -10.79 10.53 12.15
N MET A 122 -12.05 10.86 11.92
CA MET A 122 -13.10 10.75 12.93
C MET A 122 -13.93 9.51 12.68
N HIS A 123 -14.15 8.71 13.72
CA HIS A 123 -15.07 7.58 13.65
C HIS A 123 -16.48 8.05 14.01
N ARG A 124 -17.37 8.09 13.03
CA ARG A 124 -18.75 8.63 13.15
C ARG A 124 -19.56 7.96 14.24
N THR A 125 -19.33 6.67 14.47
CA THR A 125 -20.12 5.89 15.43
C THR A 125 -19.82 6.29 16.88
N CYS A 126 -18.55 6.55 17.24
CA CYS A 126 -18.17 6.98 18.60
C CYS A 126 -18.01 8.50 18.74
N GLY A 127 -17.86 9.24 17.64
CA GLY A 127 -17.47 10.65 17.65
C GLY A 127 -16.01 10.91 18.03
N CYS A 128 -15.22 9.86 18.23
CA CYS A 128 -13.83 9.91 18.66
C CYS A 128 -12.87 10.05 17.48
N GLU A 129 -11.70 10.66 17.73
CA GLU A 129 -10.59 10.57 16.80
C GLU A 129 -10.15 9.11 16.68
N LEU A 130 -10.17 8.60 15.46
CA LEU A 130 -10.00 7.21 15.15
C LEU A 130 -8.54 6.79 15.38
N VAL A 131 -8.35 5.95 16.39
CA VAL A 131 -7.16 5.11 16.49
C VAL A 131 -7.45 3.80 15.76
N ALA A 132 -7.03 3.71 14.50
CA ALA A 132 -7.27 2.51 13.69
C ALA A 132 -6.40 1.33 14.18
N GLN A 133 -7.00 0.16 14.34
CA GLN A 133 -6.32 -1.07 14.70
C GLN A 133 -6.79 -2.22 13.82
N LEU A 134 -5.85 -2.96 13.23
CA LEU A 134 -6.16 -4.19 12.53
C LEU A 134 -6.31 -5.33 13.54
N THR A 135 -7.44 -6.02 13.50
CA THR A 135 -7.80 -7.08 14.45
C THR A 135 -8.18 -8.36 13.72
N CYS A 136 -7.98 -9.50 14.37
CA CYS A 136 -8.50 -10.77 13.90
C CYS A 136 -10.01 -10.80 14.11
N LYS A 137 -10.80 -11.12 13.09
CA LYS A 137 -12.26 -11.20 13.20
C LYS A 137 -12.70 -12.29 14.19
N ALA A 138 -11.95 -13.38 14.31
CA ALA A 138 -12.31 -14.53 15.13
C ALA A 138 -12.15 -14.27 16.64
N CYS A 139 -11.04 -13.68 17.08
CA CYS A 139 -10.78 -13.45 18.51
C CYS A 139 -10.77 -11.97 18.92
N GLY A 140 -10.77 -11.02 17.97
CA GLY A 140 -10.74 -9.58 18.25
C GLY A 140 -9.36 -9.02 18.60
N GLU A 141 -8.34 -9.86 18.80
CA GLU A 141 -7.00 -9.39 19.14
C GLU A 141 -6.28 -8.71 17.96
N ALA A 142 -5.31 -7.86 18.30
CA ALA A 142 -4.50 -7.14 17.32
C ALA A 142 -3.69 -8.08 16.42
N VAL A 143 -3.62 -7.73 15.14
CA VAL A 143 -2.83 -8.42 14.13
C VAL A 143 -1.49 -7.72 13.96
N THR A 144 -0.40 -8.46 14.14
CA THR A 144 0.98 -7.95 14.05
C THR A 144 1.86 -8.95 13.32
N ALA A 145 3.04 -8.49 12.87
CA ALA A 145 4.03 -9.35 12.25
C ALA A 145 4.53 -10.48 13.18
N ARG A 146 4.42 -10.30 14.50
CA ARG A 146 4.96 -11.24 15.49
C ARG A 146 3.97 -12.34 15.86
N ASN A 147 2.67 -12.13 15.63
CA ASN A 147 1.61 -13.07 15.99
C ASN A 147 0.83 -13.57 14.77
N THR A 148 1.42 -13.48 13.57
CA THR A 148 0.83 -13.98 12.33
C THR A 148 1.85 -14.83 11.60
N THR A 149 1.44 -16.00 11.14
CA THR A 149 2.26 -16.88 10.31
C THR A 149 1.70 -16.94 8.90
N VAL A 150 2.56 -17.17 7.91
CA VAL A 150 2.18 -17.34 6.51
C VAL A 150 2.53 -18.73 6.02
N ALA A 151 1.61 -19.37 5.32
CA ALA A 151 1.81 -20.62 4.61
C ALA A 151 1.44 -20.46 3.12
N PRO A 152 1.99 -21.29 2.23
CA PRO A 152 1.52 -21.37 0.85
C PRO A 152 0.01 -21.71 0.80
N GLY A 153 -0.73 -20.92 0.03
CA GLY A 153 -2.15 -21.16 -0.24
C GLY A 153 -2.38 -21.98 -1.51
N PRO A 154 -3.65 -22.25 -1.86
CA PRO A 154 -4.01 -23.03 -3.05
C PRO A 154 -3.55 -22.37 -4.37
N GLY A 155 -3.42 -21.03 -4.38
CA GLY A 155 -2.89 -20.28 -5.52
C GLY A 155 -1.37 -20.10 -5.51
N ALA A 156 -0.65 -20.82 -4.63
CA ALA A 156 0.79 -20.67 -4.51
C ALA A 156 1.48 -21.08 -5.82
N GLY A 157 2.57 -20.40 -6.15
CA GLY A 157 3.27 -20.59 -7.41
C GLY A 157 4.04 -19.35 -7.78
N LEU A 158 4.04 -19.03 -9.07
CA LEU A 158 4.79 -17.93 -9.64
C LEU A 158 3.89 -16.96 -10.40
N ASP A 159 4.08 -15.67 -10.15
CA ASP A 159 3.50 -14.60 -10.95
C ASP A 159 4.53 -14.10 -11.99
N PRO A 160 4.08 -13.51 -13.11
CA PRO A 160 4.97 -12.78 -14.01
C PRO A 160 5.70 -11.66 -13.25
N ALA A 161 7.01 -11.54 -13.42
CA ALA A 161 7.77 -10.45 -12.83
C ALA A 161 7.28 -9.10 -13.38
N PRO A 162 7.31 -8.03 -12.56
CA PRO A 162 6.97 -6.69 -13.02
C PRO A 162 7.82 -6.25 -14.23
N GLY A 163 7.17 -5.84 -15.33
CA GLY A 163 7.86 -5.41 -16.55
C GLY A 163 8.67 -4.11 -16.40
N PRO A 164 9.65 -3.83 -17.28
CA PRO A 164 10.58 -2.68 -17.17
C PRO A 164 9.92 -1.29 -17.12
N ARG A 165 8.81 -1.09 -17.85
CA ARG A 165 8.09 0.20 -17.87
C ARG A 165 7.37 0.53 -16.56
N ALA A 166 7.05 -0.48 -15.76
CA ALA A 166 6.56 -0.31 -14.39
C ALA A 166 7.61 0.25 -13.42
N GLN A 167 8.88 0.28 -13.86
CA GLN A 167 10.05 0.62 -13.03
C GLN A 167 10.46 2.09 -13.19
N ARG A 168 9.82 2.85 -14.10
CA ARG A 168 10.18 4.25 -14.34
C ARG A 168 9.51 5.14 -13.29
N ARG A 169 10.32 5.85 -12.51
CA ARG A 169 9.89 6.98 -11.67
C ARG A 169 8.97 7.88 -12.51
N SER A 170 7.84 8.29 -11.95
CA SER A 170 7.21 9.52 -12.42
C SER A 170 8.09 10.66 -11.90
N ILE A 171 9.00 11.13 -12.76
CA ILE A 171 9.94 12.23 -12.47
C ILE A 171 9.22 13.59 -12.48
N VAL A 172 7.96 13.64 -12.89
CA VAL A 172 7.19 14.88 -12.96
C VAL A 172 6.90 15.36 -11.54
N GLU A 173 7.63 16.37 -11.08
CA GLU A 173 7.26 17.18 -9.93
C GLU A 173 5.93 17.89 -10.26
N GLY A 174 4.96 17.81 -9.35
CA GLY A 174 3.69 18.50 -9.52
C GLY A 174 3.88 20.02 -9.46
N GLU A 175 3.08 20.77 -10.20
CA GLU A 175 3.15 22.24 -10.23
C GLU A 175 2.57 22.90 -8.96
N GLY A 176 1.92 22.11 -8.10
CA GLY A 176 1.36 22.56 -6.82
C GLY A 176 2.05 21.91 -5.63
N GLY A 177 2.25 22.68 -4.55
CA GLY A 177 2.72 22.16 -3.26
C GLY A 177 1.89 20.95 -2.85
N ILE A 178 2.57 19.82 -2.68
CA ILE A 178 1.95 18.56 -2.25
C ILE A 178 1.31 18.85 -0.88
N PRO A 179 0.03 18.50 -0.64
CA PRO A 179 -0.49 18.51 0.72
C PRO A 179 0.45 17.67 1.60
N PRO A 180 0.75 18.04 2.85
CA PRO A 180 1.69 17.30 3.70
C PRO A 180 1.32 15.83 3.97
N VAL A 181 0.17 15.36 3.47
CA VAL A 181 -0.39 14.04 3.76
C VAL A 181 0.55 12.91 3.41
N ALA A 182 0.81 12.08 4.41
CA ALA A 182 1.41 10.77 4.22
C ALA A 182 2.71 10.84 3.40
N GLU A 183 3.47 11.94 3.45
CA GLU A 183 4.65 12.10 2.60
C GLU A 183 5.64 10.97 2.84
N ARG A 184 5.79 10.54 4.11
CA ARG A 184 6.62 9.40 4.49
C ARG A 184 6.03 8.10 3.97
N ALA A 185 4.73 7.86 4.17
CA ALA A 185 4.11 6.62 3.70
C ALA A 185 4.08 6.55 2.17
N ILE A 186 3.91 7.65 1.46
CA ILE A 186 4.03 7.77 0.00
C ILE A 186 5.51 7.66 -0.42
N ALA A 187 6.45 8.14 0.40
CA ALA A 187 7.87 7.94 0.15
C ALA A 187 8.22 6.45 0.24
N VAL A 188 7.70 5.73 1.23
CA VAL A 188 7.90 4.28 1.40
C VAL A 188 7.10 3.47 0.37
N LEU A 189 5.83 3.81 0.12
CA LEU A 189 4.89 2.94 -0.62
C LEU A 189 4.62 3.39 -2.06
N GLY A 190 4.87 4.67 -2.36
CA GLY A 190 4.65 5.27 -3.68
C GLY A 190 5.76 4.95 -4.68
N ASP A 191 6.74 4.17 -4.25
CA ASP A 191 7.75 3.56 -5.10
C ASP A 191 7.50 2.05 -5.12
N ARG A 192 6.99 1.57 -6.26
CA ARG A 192 6.52 0.20 -6.45
C ARG A 192 7.50 -0.86 -5.94
N TRP A 193 8.81 -0.65 -6.11
CA TRP A 193 9.85 -1.58 -5.65
C TRP A 193 9.98 -1.64 -4.13
N THR A 194 9.84 -0.51 -3.46
CA THR A 194 9.94 -0.42 -2.02
C THR A 194 8.83 -1.22 -1.34
N SER A 195 7.62 -1.21 -1.91
CA SER A 195 6.49 -1.99 -1.40
C SER A 195 6.70 -3.50 -1.56
N HIS A 196 7.27 -3.96 -2.69
CA HIS A 196 7.65 -5.37 -2.87
C HIS A 196 8.79 -5.79 -1.94
N LEU A 197 9.76 -4.91 -1.72
CA LEU A 197 10.88 -5.16 -0.80
C LEU A 197 10.39 -5.28 0.65
N VAL A 198 9.47 -4.41 1.07
CA VAL A 198 8.84 -4.49 2.39
C VAL A 198 8.08 -5.82 2.54
N ALA A 199 7.30 -6.24 1.53
CA ALA A 199 6.64 -7.55 1.54
C ALA A 199 7.67 -8.70 1.66
N ALA A 200 8.74 -8.69 0.85
CA ALA A 200 9.84 -9.65 0.91
C ALA A 200 10.48 -9.74 2.31
N ALA A 201 10.69 -8.60 2.96
CA ALA A 201 11.23 -8.55 4.32
C ALA A 201 10.29 -9.19 5.36
N PHE A 202 8.98 -9.09 5.18
CA PHE A 202 8.00 -9.80 6.02
C PHE A 202 7.98 -11.31 5.81
N TYR A 203 8.39 -11.80 4.63
CA TYR A 203 8.68 -13.24 4.42
C TYR A 203 10.02 -13.69 5.00
N GLY A 204 10.74 -12.81 5.70
CA GLY A 204 12.00 -13.13 6.34
C GLY A 204 13.23 -13.05 5.42
N LEU A 205 13.07 -12.54 4.19
CA LEU A 205 14.20 -12.29 3.30
C LEU A 205 14.98 -11.07 3.80
N ARG A 206 16.26 -11.28 4.13
CA ARG A 206 17.12 -10.26 4.75
C ARG A 206 18.41 -10.01 3.97
N ARG A 207 18.86 -10.96 3.15
CA ARG A 207 20.14 -10.85 2.44
C ARG A 207 19.93 -10.26 1.06
N PHE A 208 20.91 -9.49 0.60
CA PHE A 208 20.84 -8.81 -0.70
C PHE A 208 20.58 -9.78 -1.85
N ALA A 209 21.30 -10.91 -1.90
CA ALA A 209 21.15 -11.89 -2.96
C ALA A 209 19.75 -12.52 -2.99
N ASP A 210 19.20 -12.86 -1.82
CA ASP A 210 17.86 -13.46 -1.70
C ASP A 210 16.78 -12.44 -2.11
N LEU A 211 16.90 -11.19 -1.65
CA LEU A 211 16.00 -10.09 -2.04
C LEU A 211 16.08 -9.81 -3.54
N GLN A 212 17.28 -9.82 -4.12
CA GLN A 212 17.47 -9.61 -5.55
C GLN A 212 16.82 -10.72 -6.38
N ALA A 213 17.01 -11.97 -5.97
CA ALA A 213 16.42 -13.12 -6.63
C ALA A 213 14.89 -13.08 -6.56
N GLU A 214 14.33 -12.79 -5.38
CA GLU A 214 12.89 -12.71 -5.16
C GLU A 214 12.23 -11.60 -5.99
N LEU A 215 12.86 -10.41 -6.00
CA LEU A 215 12.30 -9.23 -6.65
C LEU A 215 12.57 -9.20 -8.16
N GLY A 216 13.58 -9.93 -8.65
CA GLY A 216 14.05 -9.84 -10.02
C GLY A 216 14.65 -8.45 -10.38
N ALA A 217 15.04 -7.66 -9.38
CA ALA A 217 15.50 -6.28 -9.52
C ALA A 217 16.97 -6.18 -9.95
N ALA A 218 17.33 -5.12 -10.68
CA ALA A 218 18.73 -4.79 -10.95
C ALA A 218 19.45 -4.35 -9.65
N SER A 219 20.74 -4.71 -9.52
CA SER A 219 21.49 -4.50 -8.27
C SER A 219 21.55 -3.04 -7.82
N ASN A 220 21.68 -2.11 -8.77
CA ASN A 220 21.69 -0.66 -8.50
C ASN A 220 20.34 -0.18 -7.97
N ILE A 221 19.23 -0.65 -8.53
CA ILE A 221 17.88 -0.32 -8.06
C ILE A 221 17.67 -0.86 -6.64
N LEU A 222 18.00 -2.14 -6.40
CA LEU A 222 17.85 -2.73 -5.07
C LEU A 222 18.71 -2.01 -4.02
N SER A 223 19.95 -1.64 -4.37
CA SER A 223 20.85 -0.91 -3.47
C SER A 223 20.29 0.46 -3.08
N ASP A 224 19.80 1.23 -4.06
CA ASP A 224 19.17 2.53 -3.81
C ASP A 224 17.93 2.40 -2.90
N ARG A 225 17.08 1.39 -3.14
CA ARG A 225 15.89 1.15 -2.29
C ARG A 225 16.23 0.76 -0.87
N LEU A 226 17.22 -0.12 -0.70
CA LEU A 226 17.67 -0.55 0.63
C LEU A 226 18.26 0.64 1.40
N ALA A 227 19.11 1.45 0.75
CA ALA A 227 19.66 2.66 1.36
C ALA A 227 18.55 3.63 1.79
N ARG A 228 17.53 3.82 0.95
CA ARG A 228 16.39 4.68 1.27
C ARG A 228 15.54 4.16 2.43
N LEU A 229 15.23 2.87 2.46
CA LEU A 229 14.48 2.26 3.57
C LEU A 229 15.27 2.31 4.89
N THR A 230 16.59 2.22 4.83
CA THR A 230 17.45 2.44 6.00
C THR A 230 17.46 3.89 6.44
N ALA A 231 17.57 4.85 5.51
CA ALA A 231 17.48 6.27 5.83
C ALA A 231 16.11 6.66 6.44
N LEU A 232 15.03 6.00 6.00
CA LEU A 232 13.68 6.19 6.54
C LEU A 232 13.43 5.44 7.86
N GLY A 233 14.40 4.69 8.38
CA GLY A 233 14.26 3.94 9.63
C GLY A 233 13.35 2.71 9.54
N VAL A 234 13.04 2.24 8.33
CA VAL A 234 12.22 1.03 8.11
C VAL A 234 13.07 -0.24 8.20
N LEU A 235 14.33 -0.17 7.76
CA LEU A 235 15.28 -1.28 7.77
C LEU A 235 16.60 -0.91 8.44
N ASP A 236 17.09 -1.76 9.35
CA ASP A 236 18.47 -1.70 9.81
C ASP A 236 19.37 -2.53 8.90
N ARG A 237 20.51 -1.96 8.51
CA ARG A 237 21.59 -2.70 7.85
C ARG A 237 22.52 -3.25 8.94
N VAL A 238 22.47 -4.57 9.15
CA VAL A 238 23.17 -5.26 10.24
C VAL A 238 24.27 -6.16 9.69
N ARG A 239 25.48 -6.01 10.24
CA ARG A 239 26.60 -6.91 9.94
C ARG A 239 26.37 -8.24 10.65
N TYR A 240 26.37 -9.34 9.90
CA TYR A 240 26.22 -10.68 10.48
C TYR A 240 27.51 -11.53 10.38
N GLN A 241 28.49 -11.07 9.62
CA GLN A 241 29.79 -11.73 9.46
C GLN A 241 30.88 -10.68 9.31
N GLU A 242 32.02 -10.87 9.96
CA GLU A 242 33.13 -9.91 9.93
C GLU A 242 34.18 -10.22 8.86
N ARG A 243 34.42 -11.50 8.54
CA ARG A 243 35.46 -11.92 7.59
C ARG A 243 35.00 -13.07 6.69
N PRO A 244 34.74 -12.84 5.39
CA PRO A 244 34.55 -11.52 4.77
C PRO A 244 33.36 -10.80 5.39
N GLU A 245 33.34 -9.47 5.30
CA GLU A 245 32.22 -8.68 5.81
C GLU A 245 30.92 -9.01 5.05
N ARG A 246 29.86 -9.36 5.79
CA ARG A 246 28.53 -9.60 5.20
C ARG A 246 27.45 -8.89 5.99
N TRP A 247 26.50 -8.35 5.23
CA TRP A 247 25.42 -7.52 5.72
C TRP A 247 24.07 -8.14 5.37
N GLU A 248 23.10 -7.91 6.23
CA GLU A 248 21.70 -8.19 5.99
C GLU A 248 20.84 -7.00 6.42
N TYR A 249 19.60 -6.98 5.97
CA TYR A 249 18.64 -5.91 6.19
C TYR A 249 17.50 -6.45 7.04
N ARG A 250 17.27 -5.86 8.21
CA ARG A 250 16.26 -6.30 9.18
C ARG A 250 15.20 -5.22 9.34
N LEU A 251 13.92 -5.61 9.39
CA LEU A 251 12.86 -4.68 9.77
C LEU A 251 13.16 -4.11 11.17
N THR A 252 13.07 -2.79 11.29
CA THR A 252 13.03 -2.10 12.58
C THR A 252 11.66 -2.30 13.23
N ASP A 253 11.46 -1.82 14.46
CA ASP A 253 10.11 -1.80 15.04
C ASP A 253 9.15 -0.89 14.27
N GLU A 254 9.64 0.23 13.71
CA GLU A 254 8.87 1.09 12.81
C GLU A 254 8.50 0.36 11.50
N GLY A 255 9.44 -0.40 10.93
CA GLY A 255 9.19 -1.19 9.72
C GLY A 255 8.17 -2.31 9.95
N ARG A 256 8.17 -2.93 11.13
CA ARG A 256 7.16 -3.95 11.49
C ARG A 256 5.74 -3.39 11.56
N GLU A 257 5.57 -2.10 11.81
CA GLU A 257 4.26 -1.44 11.84
C GLU A 257 3.63 -1.26 10.45
N LEU A 258 4.36 -1.58 9.36
CA LEU A 258 3.80 -1.70 8.01
C LEU A 258 3.04 -3.03 7.80
N PHE A 259 3.13 -3.97 8.75
CA PHE A 259 2.48 -5.27 8.61
C PHE A 259 0.95 -5.19 8.45
N PRO A 260 0.21 -4.38 9.23
CA PRO A 260 -1.23 -4.25 9.03
C PRO A 260 -1.59 -3.77 7.61
N LEU A 261 -0.80 -2.86 7.03
CA LEU A 261 -0.99 -2.45 5.65
C LEU A 261 -0.80 -3.65 4.70
N LEU A 262 0.28 -4.43 4.87
CA LEU A 262 0.52 -5.62 4.05
C LEU A 262 -0.68 -6.58 4.10
N VAL A 263 -1.19 -6.89 5.30
CA VAL A 263 -2.33 -7.78 5.48
C VAL A 263 -3.60 -7.25 4.80
N THR A 264 -3.88 -5.94 4.91
CA THR A 264 -5.04 -5.35 4.21
C THR A 264 -4.91 -5.41 2.69
N LEU A 265 -3.70 -5.26 2.14
CA LEU A 265 -3.43 -5.40 0.71
C LEU A 265 -3.53 -6.86 0.24
N MET A 266 -3.09 -7.82 1.06
CA MET A 266 -3.26 -9.25 0.79
C MET A 266 -4.76 -9.59 0.72
N ALA A 267 -5.54 -9.21 1.74
CA ALA A 267 -6.99 -9.46 1.76
C ALA A 267 -7.70 -8.84 0.54
N TRP A 268 -7.32 -7.61 0.15
CA TRP A 268 -7.85 -6.99 -1.06
C TRP A 268 -7.43 -7.74 -2.33
N GLY A 269 -6.15 -8.12 -2.44
CA GLY A 269 -5.61 -8.86 -3.57
C GLY A 269 -6.24 -10.25 -3.72
N ASP A 270 -6.47 -10.95 -2.61
CA ASP A 270 -7.16 -12.25 -2.58
C ASP A 270 -8.59 -12.10 -3.08
N ARG A 271 -9.31 -11.07 -2.62
CA ARG A 271 -10.70 -10.84 -2.99
C ARG A 271 -10.87 -10.46 -4.46
N TRP A 272 -9.97 -9.62 -5.00
CA TRP A 272 -10.20 -8.96 -6.28
C TRP A 272 -9.24 -9.34 -7.41
N LEU A 273 -8.10 -9.97 -7.10
CA LEU A 273 -7.04 -10.29 -8.05
C LEU A 273 -6.60 -11.77 -8.01
N ALA A 274 -7.10 -12.58 -7.08
CA ALA A 274 -6.82 -14.01 -7.08
C ALA A 274 -7.38 -14.68 -8.35
N GLY A 275 -6.57 -15.55 -8.95
CA GLY A 275 -7.01 -16.39 -10.06
C GLY A 275 -7.89 -17.55 -9.57
N PRO A 276 -8.33 -18.44 -10.48
CA PRO A 276 -9.18 -19.58 -10.13
C PRO A 276 -8.59 -20.53 -9.08
N GLN A 277 -7.26 -20.55 -8.95
CA GLN A 277 -6.54 -21.34 -7.94
C GLN A 277 -6.63 -20.75 -6.52
N GLY A 278 -7.18 -19.54 -6.37
CA GLY A 278 -7.36 -18.87 -5.09
C GLY A 278 -6.13 -18.10 -4.60
N ALA A 279 -6.11 -17.82 -3.30
CA ALA A 279 -5.07 -17.04 -2.64
C ALA A 279 -3.71 -17.77 -2.69
N PRO A 280 -2.61 -17.08 -3.06
CA PRO A 280 -1.27 -17.66 -3.06
C PRO A 280 -0.73 -17.90 -1.66
N GLU A 281 -1.30 -17.24 -0.66
CA GLU A 281 -0.82 -17.18 0.71
C GLU A 281 -2.00 -17.33 1.65
N VAL A 282 -1.84 -18.13 2.71
CA VAL A 282 -2.80 -18.25 3.80
C VAL A 282 -2.13 -17.75 5.07
N LEU A 283 -2.74 -16.74 5.68
CA LEU A 283 -2.31 -16.20 6.96
C LEU A 283 -3.05 -16.92 8.10
N THR A 284 -2.34 -17.25 9.17
CA THR A 284 -2.93 -17.79 10.41
C THR A 284 -2.59 -16.84 11.54
N HIS A 285 -3.59 -16.47 12.34
CA HIS A 285 -3.37 -15.68 13.54
C HIS A 285 -2.93 -16.61 14.67
N GLY A 286 -1.68 -16.47 15.12
CA GLY A 286 -1.05 -17.36 16.08
C GLY A 286 -1.84 -17.54 17.39
N PRO A 287 -2.34 -16.46 18.04
CA PRO A 287 -3.07 -16.55 19.30
C PRO A 287 -4.32 -17.42 19.26
N CYS A 288 -5.12 -17.35 18.17
CA CYS A 288 -6.36 -18.13 18.05
C CYS A 288 -6.23 -19.37 17.15
N GLY A 289 -5.12 -19.51 16.42
CA GLY A 289 -4.86 -20.61 15.49
C GLY A 289 -5.74 -20.62 14.23
N GLN A 290 -6.62 -19.64 14.04
CA GLN A 290 -7.55 -19.59 12.91
C GLN A 290 -6.90 -18.95 11.67
N PRO A 291 -7.35 -19.33 10.46
CA PRO A 291 -7.10 -18.55 9.27
C PRO A 291 -7.49 -17.09 9.52
N LEU A 292 -6.58 -16.17 9.23
CA LEU A 292 -6.74 -14.77 9.55
C LEU A 292 -7.71 -14.11 8.58
N GLU A 293 -8.90 -13.78 9.07
CA GLU A 293 -9.76 -12.76 8.47
C GLU A 293 -9.54 -11.45 9.24
N ALA A 294 -8.94 -10.45 8.59
CA ALA A 294 -8.55 -9.20 9.24
C ALA A 294 -9.62 -8.11 9.08
N VAL A 295 -9.94 -7.40 10.15
CA VAL A 295 -10.92 -6.31 10.18
C VAL A 295 -10.33 -5.11 10.90
N VAL A 296 -10.51 -3.92 10.33
CA VAL A 296 -10.11 -2.66 10.97
C VAL A 296 -11.16 -2.26 11.99
N ARG A 297 -10.74 -1.99 13.22
CA ARG A 297 -11.58 -1.52 14.32
C ARG A 297 -11.04 -0.23 14.90
N CYS A 298 -11.92 0.53 15.52
CA CYS A 298 -11.55 1.66 16.36
C CYS A 298 -11.03 1.13 17.69
N ALA A 299 -9.80 1.47 18.07
CA ALA A 299 -9.22 1.02 19.34
C ALA A 299 -9.93 1.64 20.57
N VAL A 300 -10.68 2.73 20.39
CA VAL A 300 -11.41 3.41 21.47
C VAL A 300 -12.73 2.69 21.79
N CYS A 301 -13.55 2.39 20.78
CA CYS A 301 -14.89 1.81 20.99
C CYS A 301 -15.04 0.35 20.53
N GLY A 302 -14.04 -0.25 19.87
CA GLY A 302 -14.08 -1.60 19.31
C GLY A 302 -14.94 -1.77 18.06
N GLY A 303 -15.65 -0.73 17.62
CA GLY A 303 -16.51 -0.74 16.44
C GLY A 303 -15.71 -0.96 15.15
N VAL A 304 -16.32 -1.67 14.19
CA VAL A 304 -15.75 -1.87 12.85
C VAL A 304 -15.69 -0.53 12.11
N VAL A 305 -14.59 -0.31 11.40
CA VAL A 305 -14.32 0.93 10.68
C VAL A 305 -14.35 0.67 9.18
N GLY A 306 -15.09 1.51 8.47
CA GLY A 306 -15.26 1.51 7.04
C GLY A 306 -15.47 2.92 6.48
N PRO A 307 -15.53 3.09 5.16
CA PRO A 307 -15.70 4.40 4.53
C PRO A 307 -16.99 5.12 4.95
N GLU A 308 -18.07 4.37 5.23
CA GLU A 308 -19.37 4.88 5.68
C GLU A 308 -19.37 5.32 7.15
N THR A 309 -18.52 4.73 7.99
CA THR A 309 -18.40 5.03 9.41
C THR A 309 -17.29 6.03 9.72
N THR A 310 -16.61 6.56 8.71
CA THR A 310 -15.43 7.42 8.88
C THR A 310 -15.61 8.79 8.23
N VAL A 311 -14.96 9.82 8.77
CA VAL A 311 -14.78 11.13 8.13
C VAL A 311 -13.30 11.48 8.16
N LEU A 312 -12.75 11.86 7.01
CA LEU A 312 -11.43 12.50 6.93
C LEU A 312 -11.63 14.01 7.09
N VAL A 313 -11.25 14.53 8.26
CA VAL A 313 -11.31 15.96 8.62
C VAL A 313 -10.04 16.62 8.14
#